data_AF-U4US04-F1
#
_entry.id   AF-U4US04-F1
#
_cell.length_a   1.000
_cell.length_b   1.000
_cell.length_c   1.000
_cell.angle_alpha   90.00
_cell.angle_beta   90.00
_cell.angle_gamma   90.00
#
_symmetry.space_group_name_H-M   'P 1'
#
loop_
_entity.id
_entity.type
_entity.pdbx_description
1 polymer ?
#
loop_
_entity_poly.entity_id
_entity_poly.type
_entity_poly.pdbx_seq_one_letter_code
_entity_poly.pdbx_strand_id
1 'polypeptide(L)' 'MPIFKTGGLAEMDLFLWGYIKGIVYHTLPTTSNDMKTRIRDAFKTVTPQMLSRVSSGFAKRIYKCLEMDGQYFEHLL' A
#
# COMPACT_ATOMS: atom_id res chain seq x y z
N MET A 1 -18.36 12.74 18.19
CA MET A 1 -18.21 12.12 16.85
C MET A 1 -16.72 11.95 16.60
N PRO A 2 -16.11 10.79 16.93
CA PRO A 2 -14.67 10.67 16.88
C PRO A 2 -14.21 10.36 15.45
N ILE A 3 -13.55 11.35 14.85
CA ILE A 3 -12.33 11.26 14.05
C ILE A 3 -12.08 9.91 13.34
N PHE A 4 -12.84 9.60 12.29
CA PHE A 4 -12.36 8.76 11.19
C PHE A 4 -11.44 9.61 10.28
N LYS A 5 -10.25 10.01 10.77
CA LYS A 5 -9.21 10.57 9.87
C LYS A 5 -8.35 9.41 9.35
N THR A 6 -8.79 8.84 8.23
CA THR A 6 -7.95 8.42 7.07
C THR A 6 -6.55 7.84 7.32
N GLY A 7 -6.35 6.97 8.32
CA GLY A 7 -5.07 6.26 8.49
C GLY A 7 -4.81 5.20 7.40
N GLY A 8 -5.87 4.66 6.79
CA GLY A 8 -5.76 3.54 5.83
C GLY A 8 -5.23 3.93 4.47
N LEU A 9 -5.37 5.21 4.11
CA LEU A 9 -4.81 5.73 2.87
C LEU A 9 -3.28 5.65 2.91
N ALA A 10 -2.66 5.98 4.04
CA ALA A 10 -1.20 5.97 4.16
C ALA A 10 -0.58 4.57 4.04
N GLU A 11 -1.17 3.54 4.67
CA GLU A 11 -0.69 2.15 4.51
C GLU A 11 -0.93 1.60 3.11
N MET A 12 -2.08 1.96 2.51
CA MET A 12 -2.36 1.60 1.12
C MET A 12 -1.39 2.27 0.16
N ASP A 13 -1.07 3.54 0.37
CA ASP A 13 -0.12 4.30 -0.42
C ASP A 13 1.30 3.71 -0.28
N LEU A 14 1.71 3.29 0.93
CA LEU A 14 3.00 2.62 1.17
C LEU A 14 3.10 1.28 0.42
N PHE A 15 2.09 0.43 0.52
CA PHE A 15 2.06 -0.86 -0.19
C PHE A 15 2.05 -0.66 -1.71
N LEU A 16 1.13 0.17 -2.20
CA LEU A 16 0.95 0.43 -3.62
C LEU A 16 2.22 1.02 -4.21
N TRP A 17 2.82 2.01 -3.54
CA TRP A 17 4.07 2.60 -3.98
C TRP A 17 5.23 1.61 -3.96
N GLY A 18 5.31 0.73 -2.94
CA GLY A 18 6.28 -0.37 -2.90
C GLY A 18 6.14 -1.31 -4.09
N TYR A 19 4.91 -1.75 -4.39
CA TYR A 19 4.61 -2.63 -5.51
C TYR A 19 4.93 -2.00 -6.86
N ILE A 20 4.50 -0.75 -7.08
CA ILE A 20 4.76 -0.01 -8.33
C ILE A 20 6.26 0.17 -8.54
N LYS A 21 7.01 0.53 -7.50
CA LYS A 21 8.48 0.62 -7.61
C LYS A 21 9.11 -0.73 -7.97
N GLY A 22 8.62 -1.84 -7.42
CA GLY A 22 9.10 -3.18 -7.78
C GLY A 22 9.01 -3.46 -9.28
N ILE A 23 7.91 -3.04 -9.92
CA ILE A 23 7.72 -3.18 -11.37
C ILE A 23 8.55 -2.16 -12.16
N VAL A 24 8.45 -0.88 -11.77
CA VAL A 24 9.07 0.24 -12.48
C VAL A 24 10.59 0.23 -12.38
N TYR A 25 11.19 -0.48 -11.43
CA TYR A 25 12.64 -0.61 -11.30
C TYR A 25 13.15 -2.05 -11.52
N HIS A 26 12.28 -2.97 -11.98
CA HIS A 26 12.71 -4.34 -12.30
C HIS A 26 13.77 -4.38 -13.40
N THR A 27 13.66 -3.51 -14.39
CA THR A 27 14.67 -3.28 -15.43
C THR A 27 15.32 -1.90 -15.25
N LEU A 28 16.56 -1.74 -15.74
CA LEU A 28 17.32 -0.50 -15.59
C LEU A 28 16.51 0.71 -16.11
N PRO A 29 16.48 1.84 -15.39
CA PRO A 29 15.86 3.06 -15.90
C PRO A 29 16.57 3.55 -17.16
N THR A 30 15.82 3.88 -18.20
CA THR A 30 16.39 4.31 -19.48
C THR A 30 16.14 5.80 -19.73
N THR A 31 14.96 6.15 -20.25
CA THR A 31 14.58 7.51 -20.62
C THR A 31 13.35 7.95 -19.83
N SER A 32 13.16 9.27 -19.68
CA SER A 32 11.98 9.80 -19.01
C SER A 32 10.66 9.29 -19.62
N ASN A 33 10.62 9.12 -20.95
CA ASN A 33 9.43 8.65 -21.64
C ASN A 33 9.13 7.17 -21.34
N ASP A 34 10.16 6.32 -21.40
CA ASP A 34 10.05 4.91 -21.01
C ASP A 34 9.58 4.76 -19.57
N MET A 35 10.19 5.52 -18.64
CA MET A 35 9.80 5.49 -17.22
C MET A 35 8.34 5.91 -17.01
N LYS A 36 7.85 6.93 -17.72
CA LYS A 36 6.44 7.34 -17.68
C LYS A 36 5.51 6.25 -18.21
N THR A 37 5.90 5.53 -19.26
CA THR A 37 5.13 4.39 -19.80
C THR A 37 5.10 3.25 -18.80
N ARG A 38 6.25 2.88 -18.23
CA ARG A 38 6.38 1.82 -17.22
C ARG A 38 5.55 2.10 -15.98
N ILE A 39 5.50 3.34 -15.50
CA ILE A 39 4.63 3.73 -14.39
C ILE A 39 3.17 3.47 -14.75
N ARG A 40 2.71 3.95 -15.92
CA ARG A 40 1.32 3.73 -16.36
C ARG A 40 1.00 2.25 -16.49
N ASP A 41 1.90 1.46 -17.04
CA ASP A 41 1.69 0.02 -17.22
C ASP A 41 1.71 -0.73 -15.88
N ALA A 42 2.58 -0.34 -14.93
CA ALA A 42 2.58 -0.88 -13.57
C ALA A 42 1.25 -0.60 -12.85
N PHE A 43 0.66 0.59 -13.02
CA PHE A 43 -0.66 0.87 -12.44
C PHE A 43 -1.79 0.03 -13.06
N LYS A 44 -1.66 -0.40 -14.33
CA LYS A 44 -2.65 -1.30 -14.96
C LYS A 44 -2.61 -2.73 -14.40
N THR A 45 -1.51 -3.14 -13.76
CA THR A 45 -1.43 -4.48 -13.13
C THR A 45 -2.11 -4.53 -11.77
N VAL A 46 -2.45 -3.37 -11.19
CA VAL A 46 -3.12 -3.27 -9.90
C VAL A 46 -4.57 -3.73 -10.05
N THR A 47 -4.93 -4.80 -9.34
CA THR A 47 -6.29 -5.34 -9.38
C THR A 47 -7.14 -4.86 -8.19
N PRO A 48 -8.48 -4.81 -8.33
CA PRO A 48 -9.36 -4.52 -7.19
C PRO A 48 -9.18 -5.48 -6.02
N GLN A 49 -8.78 -6.73 -6.29
CA GLN A 49 -8.52 -7.75 -5.27
C GLN A 49 -7.28 -7.41 -4.44
N MET A 50 -6.22 -6.88 -5.05
CA MET A 50 -5.05 -6.39 -4.32
C MET A 50 -5.43 -5.25 -3.39
N LEU A 51 -6.20 -4.27 -3.88
CA LEU A 51 -6.67 -3.14 -3.07
C LEU A 51 -7.54 -3.62 -1.91
N SER A 52 -8.44 -4.59 -2.14
CA SER A 52 -9.27 -5.18 -1.08
C SER A 52 -8.45 -5.90 -0.01
N ARG A 53 -7.39 -6.63 -0.39
CA ARG A 53 -6.47 -7.29 0.56
C ARG A 53 -5.72 -6.30 1.44
N VAL A 54 -5.26 -5.19 0.87
CA VAL A 54 -4.57 -4.13 1.61
C VAL A 54 -5.52 -3.44 2.58
N SER A 55 -6.71 -3.06 2.12
CA SER A 55 -7.74 -2.44 2.96
C SER A 55 -8.20 -3.35 4.10
N SER A 56 -8.36 -4.66 3.85
CA SER A 56 -8.72 -5.62 4.90
C SER A 56 -7.57 -5.91 5.87
N GLY A 57 -6.32 -5.94 5.39
CA GLY A 57 -5.12 -6.01 6.23
C GLY A 57 -5.02 -4.82 7.18
N PHE A 58 -5.27 -3.61 6.67
CA PHE A 58 -5.30 -2.40 7.48
C PHE A 58 -6.42 -2.41 8.52
N ALA A 59 -7.64 -2.79 8.12
CA ALA A 59 -8.76 -2.92 9.05
C ALA A 59 -8.42 -3.90 10.18
N LYS A 60 -7.81 -5.05 9.87
CA LYS A 60 -7.34 -6.01 10.89
C LYS A 60 -6.31 -5.40 11.84
N ARG A 61 -5.37 -4.58 11.35
CA ARG A 61 -4.40 -3.87 12.21
C ARG A 61 -5.08 -2.89 13.14
N ILE A 62 -6.04 -2.10 12.65
CA ILE A 62 -6.87 -1.23 13.50
C ILE A 62 -7.59 -2.04 14.57
N TYR A 63 -8.29 -3.10 14.19
CA TYR A 63 -9.05 -3.93 15.14
C TYR A 63 -8.12 -4.52 16.22
N LYS A 64 -6.94 -5.01 15.84
CA LYS A 64 -5.94 -5.49 16.81
C LYS A 64 -5.42 -4.38 17.72
N CYS A 65 -5.16 -3.17 17.21
CA CYS A 65 -4.76 -2.04 18.05
C CYS A 65 -5.85 -1.65 19.06
N LEU A 66 -7.12 -1.79 18.69
CA LEU A 66 -8.27 -1.53 19.58
C LEU A 66 -8.43 -2.63 20.64
N GLU A 67 -8.25 -3.91 20.28
CA GLU A 67 -8.29 -5.04 21.23
C GLU A 67 -7.17 -4.99 22.27
N MET A 68 -6.03 -4.40 21.90
CA MET A 68 -4.83 -4.30 22.75
C MET A 68 -4.72 -2.97 23.51
N ASP A 69 -5.82 -2.20 23.63
CA ASP A 69 -5.89 -0.92 24.33
C ASP A 69 -4.79 0.09 23.89
N GLY A 70 -4.38 0.03 22.61
CA GLY A 70 -3.39 0.93 22.03
C GLY A 70 -1.92 0.54 22.24
N GLN A 71 -1.59 -0.67 22.72
CA GLN A 71 -0.19 -1.09 22.81
C GLN A 71 0.44 -1.39 21.44
N TYR A 72 1.66 -0.87 21.23
CA TYR A 72 2.42 -0.95 19.98
C TYR A 72 2.78 -2.40 19.61
N PHE A 73 2.38 -2.84 18.42
CA PHE A 73 2.81 -4.12 17.83
C PHE A 73 4.00 -3.89 16.88
N GLU A 74 5.23 -3.91 17.41
CA GLU A 74 6.44 -4.16 16.61
C GLU A 74 6.88 -5.63 16.76
N HIS A 75 6.00 -6.59 16.52
CA HIS A 75 6.46 -7.95 16.23
C HIS A 75 5.36 -8.79 15.58
N LEU A 76 5.22 -8.66 14.27
CA LEU A 76 4.76 -9.75 13.41
C LEU A 76 5.24 -9.41 11.99
N LEU A 77 6.52 -9.70 11.76
CA LEU A 77 7.07 -10.02 10.44
C LEU A 77 6.51 -11.37 9.99
#